data_AF-A0A804QWT2-F1
#
_entry.id   AF-A0A804QWT2-F1
#
_cell.length_a   1.000
_cell.length_b   1.000
_cell.length_c   1.000
_cell.angle_alpha   90.00
_cell.angle_beta   90.00
_cell.angle_gamma   90.00
#
_symmetry.space_group_name_H-M   'P 1'
#
loop_
_entity.id
_entity.type
_entity.pdbx_description
1 polymer ?
#
loop_
_entity_poly.entity_id
_entity_poly.type
_entity_poly.pdbx_seq_one_letter_code
_entity_poly.pdbx_strand_id
1 'polypeptide(L)'
;MAGLGFPRSKEAARSHAVSFLLGAALPTALLFFLASDRLGDGLSTISHSWGNGPAGDDEANQHAMFKGLAELLPRVAMDDRTVIITSVNEAWARPGSLLDLYLDSFRNGQDTAHLLGHLLVVALDARGFRRCQAVHPHCYLLLNVTSSVDMSSAKPFMSTDYLELVWTKLVFQQRVLELGYNFLFTARHLSLSSYHASQLVLDKKD
;
A
#
# COMPACT_ATOMS: atom_id res chain seq x y z
N MET A 1 -25.44 -70.53 0.72
CA MET A 1 -24.83 -70.27 -0.60
C MET A 1 -24.14 -68.92 -0.56
N ALA A 2 -22.83 -68.92 -0.79
CA ALA A 2 -22.03 -67.71 -0.95
C ALA A 2 -22.24 -67.10 -2.35
N GLY A 3 -22.02 -65.80 -2.50
CA GLY A 3 -21.75 -65.18 -3.80
C GLY A 3 -22.38 -63.81 -4.05
N LEU A 4 -22.04 -62.79 -3.25
CA LEU A 4 -22.11 -61.39 -3.67
C LEU A 4 -20.69 -60.86 -3.79
N GLY A 5 -20.13 -60.94 -4.99
CA GLY A 5 -18.83 -60.39 -5.34
C GLY A 5 -18.90 -59.79 -6.73
N PHE A 6 -19.18 -58.49 -6.81
CA PHE A 6 -18.97 -57.69 -8.02
C PHE A 6 -17.62 -56.99 -7.90
N PRO A 7 -16.59 -57.35 -8.69
CA PRO A 7 -15.36 -56.58 -8.76
C PRO A 7 -15.59 -55.42 -9.73
N ARG A 8 -15.77 -54.19 -9.23
CA ARG A 8 -15.79 -52.99 -10.06
C ARG A 8 -14.44 -52.29 -9.94
N SER A 9 -13.75 -52.22 -11.07
CA SER A 9 -12.31 -51.99 -11.22
C SER A 9 -11.82 -50.62 -10.72
N LYS A 10 -10.69 -50.64 -10.00
CA LYS A 10 -9.92 -49.45 -9.57
C LYS A 10 -9.24 -48.72 -10.75
N GLU A 11 -9.07 -49.39 -11.90
CA GLU A 11 -8.40 -48.86 -13.09
C GLU A 11 -9.14 -47.65 -13.72
N ALA A 12 -10.48 -47.68 -13.70
CA ALA A 12 -11.30 -46.63 -14.30
C ALA A 12 -11.15 -45.29 -13.54
N ALA A 13 -11.16 -45.34 -12.20
CA ALA A 13 -11.08 -44.15 -11.36
C ALA A 13 -9.74 -43.39 -11.54
N ARG A 14 -8.64 -44.12 -11.75
CA ARG A 14 -7.30 -43.51 -11.93
C ARG A 14 -7.17 -42.78 -13.27
N SER A 15 -7.74 -43.34 -14.34
CA SER A 15 -7.71 -42.73 -15.67
C SER A 15 -8.52 -41.42 -15.72
N HIS A 16 -9.68 -41.39 -15.08
CA HIS A 16 -10.50 -40.17 -15.01
C HIS A 16 -9.84 -39.04 -14.20
N ALA A 17 -9.13 -39.37 -13.12
CA ALA A 17 -8.40 -38.37 -12.32
C ALA A 17 -7.25 -37.74 -13.11
N VAL A 18 -6.49 -38.52 -13.88
CA VAL A 18 -5.37 -38.02 -14.70
C VAL A 18 -5.88 -37.10 -15.82
N SER A 19 -6.96 -37.48 -16.51
CA SER A 19 -7.57 -36.64 -17.55
C SER A 19 -8.12 -35.32 -17.00
N PHE A 20 -8.67 -35.32 -15.78
CA PHE A 20 -9.18 -34.11 -15.14
C PHE A 20 -8.05 -33.13 -14.78
N LEU A 21 -6.93 -33.63 -14.24
CA LEU A 21 -5.78 -32.79 -13.88
C LEU A 21 -5.08 -32.19 -15.12
N LEU A 22 -4.94 -32.96 -16.20
CA LEU A 22 -4.41 -32.47 -17.48
C LEU A 22 -5.37 -31.46 -18.15
N GLY A 23 -6.68 -31.70 -18.04
CA GLY A 23 -7.70 -30.80 -18.58
C GLY A 23 -7.78 -29.44 -17.88
N ALA A 24 -7.49 -29.40 -16.57
CA ALA A 24 -7.50 -28.16 -15.80
C ALA A 24 -6.20 -27.34 -15.92
N ALA A 25 -5.05 -28.01 -16.08
CA ALA A 25 -3.75 -27.33 -16.12
C ALA A 25 -3.59 -26.38 -17.33
N LEU A 26 -4.07 -26.80 -18.51
CA LEU A 26 -3.93 -26.02 -19.74
C LEU A 26 -4.69 -24.68 -19.70
N PRO A 27 -5.99 -24.64 -19.33
CA PRO A 27 -6.70 -23.38 -19.15
C PRO A 27 -6.10 -22.48 -18.07
N THR A 28 -5.66 -23.04 -16.93
CA THR A 28 -5.03 -22.24 -15.87
C THR A 28 -3.70 -21.64 -16.33
N ALA A 29 -2.87 -22.40 -17.04
CA ALA A 29 -1.65 -21.89 -17.64
C ALA A 29 -1.95 -20.79 -18.67
N LEU A 30 -2.93 -20.99 -19.54
CA LEU A 30 -3.33 -20.00 -20.54
C LEU A 30 -3.86 -18.70 -19.91
N LEU A 31 -4.65 -18.80 -18.84
CA LEU A 31 -5.10 -17.64 -18.05
C LEU A 31 -3.93 -16.93 -17.37
N PHE A 32 -2.94 -17.67 -16.87
CA PHE A 32 -1.71 -17.09 -16.32
C PHE A 32 -0.90 -16.34 -17.39
N PHE A 33 -0.74 -16.91 -18.59
CA PHE A 33 -0.06 -16.26 -19.70
C PHE A 33 -0.81 -15.02 -20.20
N LEU A 34 -2.13 -15.11 -20.41
CA LEU A 34 -2.96 -13.97 -20.80
C LEU A 34 -2.99 -12.86 -19.73
N ALA A 35 -2.94 -13.21 -18.45
CA ALA A 35 -2.80 -12.25 -17.37
C ALA A 35 -1.38 -11.64 -17.34
N SER A 36 -0.35 -12.41 -17.68
CA SER A 36 1.04 -11.95 -17.74
C SER A 36 1.27 -10.98 -18.90
N ASP A 37 0.66 -11.19 -20.07
CA ASP A 37 0.74 -10.23 -21.19
C ASP A 37 0.13 -8.87 -20.80
N ARG A 38 -0.99 -8.88 -20.05
CA ARG A 38 -1.60 -7.65 -19.53
C ARG A 38 -0.80 -7.00 -18.40
N LEU A 39 -0.04 -7.78 -17.64
CA LEU A 39 0.86 -7.25 -16.62
C LEU A 39 2.16 -6.74 -17.26
N GLY A 40 2.59 -7.31 -18.39
CA GLY A 40 3.77 -6.92 -19.15
C GLY A 40 3.68 -5.52 -19.75
N ASP A 41 2.53 -5.13 -20.31
CA ASP A 41 2.34 -3.76 -20.83
C ASP A 41 2.27 -2.71 -19.70
N GLY A 42 1.70 -3.09 -18.55
CA GLY A 42 1.69 -2.26 -17.35
C GLY A 42 3.10 -2.09 -16.75
N LEU A 43 3.88 -3.18 -16.67
CA LEU A 43 5.24 -3.18 -16.12
C LEU A 43 6.29 -2.60 -17.08
N SER A 44 6.14 -2.74 -18.39
CA SER A 44 7.06 -2.15 -19.38
C SER A 44 6.97 -0.63 -19.40
N THR A 45 5.76 -0.07 -19.27
CA THR A 45 5.57 1.38 -19.06
C THR A 45 6.24 1.85 -17.75
N ILE A 46 6.18 1.04 -16.69
CA ILE A 46 6.86 1.31 -15.40
C ILE A 46 8.39 1.16 -15.54
N SER A 47 8.88 0.22 -16.34
CA SER A 47 10.30 -0.02 -16.60
C SER A 47 10.93 1.11 -17.42
N HIS A 48 10.19 1.70 -18.37
CA HIS A 48 10.68 2.84 -19.15
C HIS A 48 10.80 4.14 -18.35
N SER A 49 10.02 4.31 -17.28
CA SER A 49 10.17 5.45 -16.36
C SER A 49 11.44 5.33 -15.50
N TRP A 50 11.83 4.10 -15.13
CA TRP A 50 12.91 3.88 -14.15
C TRP A 50 14.26 3.48 -14.75
N GLY A 51 14.29 2.95 -15.97
CA GLY A 51 15.51 2.39 -16.57
C GLY A 51 16.50 3.39 -17.18
N ASN A 52 16.09 4.63 -17.45
CA ASN A 52 16.90 5.59 -18.23
C ASN A 52 17.16 6.94 -17.52
N GLY A 53 16.87 7.07 -16.22
CA GLY A 53 17.35 8.21 -15.43
C GLY A 53 18.86 8.09 -15.17
N PRO A 54 19.66 9.17 -15.24
CA PRO A 54 21.02 9.15 -14.71
C PRO A 54 20.95 8.84 -13.21
N ALA A 55 21.70 7.84 -12.74
CA ALA A 55 21.69 7.41 -11.33
C ALA A 55 21.90 8.54 -10.30
N GLY A 56 22.52 9.66 -10.71
CA GLY A 56 22.69 10.84 -9.86
C GLY A 56 21.40 11.64 -9.61
N ASP A 57 20.43 11.61 -10.53
CA ASP A 57 19.16 12.32 -10.37
C ASP A 57 18.25 11.58 -9.37
N ASP A 58 18.23 10.25 -9.43
CA ASP A 58 17.41 9.41 -8.55
C ASP A 58 17.88 9.50 -7.08
N GLU A 59 19.19 9.42 -6.82
CA GLU A 59 19.72 9.55 -5.45
C GLU A 59 19.43 10.94 -4.86
N ALA A 60 19.62 12.01 -5.64
CA ALA A 60 19.33 13.37 -5.20
C ALA A 60 17.83 13.57 -4.92
N ASN A 61 16.97 13.04 -5.80
CA ASN A 61 15.51 13.07 -5.64
C ASN A 61 15.06 12.32 -4.39
N GLN A 62 15.58 11.10 -4.16
CA GLN A 62 15.29 10.33 -2.95
C GLN A 62 15.81 11.02 -1.69
N HIS A 63 17.01 11.59 -1.73
CA HIS A 63 17.57 12.34 -0.60
C HIS A 63 16.68 13.54 -0.24
N ALA A 64 16.17 14.27 -1.22
CA ALA A 64 15.24 15.37 -1.02
C ALA A 64 13.87 14.88 -0.49
N MET A 65 13.36 13.75 -1.03
CA MET A 65 12.09 13.14 -0.65
C MET A 65 12.08 12.65 0.81
N PHE A 66 13.22 12.12 1.30
CA PHE A 66 13.35 11.51 2.64
C PHE A 66 14.11 12.37 3.67
N LYS A 67 14.34 13.65 3.35
CA LYS A 67 15.05 14.57 4.23
C LYS A 67 14.34 14.74 5.58
N GLY A 68 15.07 14.51 6.68
CA GLY A 68 14.54 14.69 8.03
C GLY A 68 13.77 13.47 8.59
N LEU A 69 13.53 12.45 7.77
CA LEU A 69 12.76 11.28 8.19
C LEU A 69 13.49 10.47 9.27
N ALA A 70 14.80 10.25 9.11
CA ALA A 70 15.61 9.47 10.05
C ALA A 70 15.68 10.12 11.45
N GLU A 71 15.62 11.44 11.53
CA GLU A 71 15.61 12.22 12.77
C GLU A 71 14.22 12.28 13.43
N LEU A 72 13.17 12.11 12.64
CA LEU A 72 11.78 12.14 13.09
C LEU A 72 11.33 10.79 13.66
N LEU A 73 11.66 9.67 13.01
CA LEU A 73 11.20 8.33 13.40
C LEU A 73 11.49 7.96 14.87
N PRO A 74 12.68 8.23 15.45
CA PRO A 74 12.94 7.95 16.87
C PRO A 74 12.02 8.69 17.85
N ARG A 75 11.42 9.82 17.44
CA ARG A 75 10.54 10.64 18.29
C ARG A 75 9.08 10.19 18.25
N VAL A 76 8.72 9.43 17.22
CA VAL A 76 7.34 9.00 16.96
C VAL A 76 7.18 7.50 17.20
N ALA A 77 8.25 6.71 17.05
CA ALA A 77 8.17 5.27 17.23
C ALA A 77 7.82 4.86 18.66
N MET A 78 7.08 3.76 18.77
CA MET A 78 6.87 3.01 20.01
C MET A 78 8.16 2.29 20.44
N ASP A 79 8.16 1.71 21.65
CA ASP A 79 9.31 0.98 22.21
C ASP A 79 9.81 -0.17 21.32
N ASP A 80 8.92 -0.78 20.55
CA ASP A 80 9.22 -1.87 19.60
C ASP A 80 9.62 -1.36 18.20
N ARG A 81 9.92 -0.05 18.08
CA ARG A 81 10.23 0.65 16.82
C ARG A 81 9.09 0.65 15.80
N THR A 82 7.83 0.53 16.24
CA THR A 82 6.66 0.65 15.36
C THR A 82 6.17 2.10 15.27
N VAL A 83 5.88 2.57 14.06
CA VAL A 83 5.24 3.87 13.79
C VAL A 83 3.88 3.66 13.13
N ILE A 84 2.85 4.38 13.56
CA ILE A 84 1.55 4.39 12.85
C ILE A 84 1.64 5.47 11.77
N ILE A 85 1.31 5.14 10.52
CA ILE A 85 1.46 6.02 9.36
C ILE A 85 0.11 6.20 8.69
N THR A 86 -0.26 7.46 8.43
CA THR A 86 -1.38 7.79 7.56
C THR A 86 -0.94 8.83 6.53
N SER A 87 -1.50 8.77 5.31
CA SER A 87 -1.17 9.70 4.24
C SER A 87 -2.36 10.60 3.91
N VAL A 88 -2.14 11.91 3.80
CA VAL A 88 -3.19 12.89 3.47
C VAL A 88 -2.74 13.88 2.41
N ASN A 89 -3.68 14.28 1.56
CA ASN A 89 -3.56 15.46 0.71
C ASN A 89 -4.49 16.58 1.23
N GLU A 90 -4.53 17.72 0.53
CA GLU A 90 -5.42 18.84 0.87
C GLU A 90 -6.88 18.41 1.01
N ALA A 91 -7.41 17.63 0.07
CA ALA A 91 -8.81 17.20 0.10
C ALA A 91 -9.15 16.45 1.40
N TRP A 92 -8.24 15.62 1.91
CA TRP A 92 -8.45 14.83 3.12
C TRP A 92 -8.02 15.53 4.40
N ALA A 93 -7.17 16.54 4.31
CA ALA A 93 -6.78 17.36 5.45
C ALA A 93 -7.80 18.47 5.76
N ARG A 94 -8.60 18.90 4.78
CA ARG A 94 -9.58 20.00 4.92
C ARG A 94 -10.36 19.92 6.25
N PRO A 95 -10.66 21.05 6.91
CA PRO A 95 -11.46 21.04 8.13
C PRO A 95 -12.75 20.22 8.01
N GLY A 96 -13.00 19.35 9.00
CA GLY A 96 -14.13 18.42 9.04
C GLY A 96 -14.01 17.22 8.09
N SER A 97 -12.87 17.05 7.41
CA SER A 97 -12.61 15.95 6.48
C SER A 97 -11.97 14.74 7.18
N LEU A 98 -11.47 13.81 6.38
CA LEU A 98 -10.98 12.50 6.83
C LEU A 98 -9.89 12.58 7.89
N LEU A 99 -8.96 13.53 7.82
CA LEU A 99 -7.91 13.66 8.83
C LEU A 99 -8.49 13.95 10.22
N ASP A 100 -9.46 14.86 10.31
CA ASP A 100 -10.08 15.22 11.60
C ASP A 100 -10.84 14.01 12.17
N LEU A 101 -11.64 13.33 11.34
CA LEU A 101 -12.35 12.10 11.73
C LEU A 101 -11.39 10.99 12.19
N TYR A 102 -10.26 10.86 11.49
CA TYR A 102 -9.25 9.87 11.83
C TYR A 102 -8.61 10.18 13.19
N LEU A 103 -8.20 11.42 13.43
CA LEU A 103 -7.64 11.85 14.71
C LEU A 103 -8.66 11.69 15.85
N ASP A 104 -9.92 12.07 15.62
CA ASP A 104 -11.01 11.94 16.60
C ASP A 104 -11.30 10.47 16.95
N SER A 105 -11.09 9.55 16.01
CA SER A 105 -11.23 8.11 16.27
C SER A 105 -10.22 7.57 17.28
N PHE A 106 -9.03 8.17 17.38
CA PHE A 106 -8.08 7.85 18.45
C PHE A 106 -8.42 8.57 19.74
N ARG A 107 -8.82 9.84 19.68
CA ARG A 107 -9.16 10.62 20.88
C ARG A 107 -10.35 10.02 21.64
N ASN A 108 -11.36 9.54 20.90
CA ASN A 108 -12.62 9.03 21.44
C ASN A 108 -12.73 7.50 21.37
N GLY A 109 -11.71 6.82 20.84
CA GLY A 109 -11.68 5.36 20.79
C GLY A 109 -11.35 4.76 22.16
N GLN A 110 -11.71 3.49 22.35
CA GLN A 110 -11.44 2.78 23.59
C GLN A 110 -9.94 2.48 23.70
N ASP A 111 -9.26 3.15 24.64
CA ASP A 111 -7.84 2.96 24.91
C ASP A 111 -6.92 3.18 23.70
N THR A 112 -7.25 4.15 22.84
CA THR A 112 -6.44 4.46 21.64
C THR A 112 -5.82 5.85 21.66
N ALA A 113 -6.21 6.73 22.60
CA ALA A 113 -5.73 8.11 22.63
C ALA A 113 -4.19 8.22 22.76
N HIS A 114 -3.56 7.29 23.48
CA HIS A 114 -2.11 7.25 23.65
C HIS A 114 -1.37 6.99 22.33
N LEU A 115 -1.99 6.27 21.38
CA LEU A 115 -1.41 5.96 20.07
C LEU A 115 -1.22 7.19 19.18
N LEU A 116 -1.89 8.32 19.47
CA LEU A 116 -1.67 9.58 18.75
C LEU A 116 -0.23 10.09 18.89
N GLY A 117 0.44 9.80 20.01
CA GLY A 117 1.87 10.11 20.16
C GLY A 117 2.76 9.35 19.18
N HIS A 118 2.24 8.26 18.59
CA HIS A 118 2.94 7.38 17.67
C HIS A 118 2.42 7.45 16.24
N LEU A 119 1.53 8.40 15.95
CA LEU A 119 0.99 8.62 14.62
C LEU A 119 1.87 9.61 13.84
N LEU A 120 2.40 9.19 12.70
CA LEU A 120 3.04 10.02 11.69
C LEU A 120 2.05 10.30 10.55
N VAL A 121 1.72 11.57 10.34
CA VAL A 121 0.88 12.00 9.22
C VAL A 121 1.77 12.48 8.07
N VAL A 122 1.74 11.74 6.97
CA VAL A 122 2.50 12.00 5.76
C VAL A 122 1.65 12.85 4.81
N ALA A 123 1.98 14.12 4.68
CA ALA A 123 1.32 15.04 3.79
C ALA A 123 1.91 14.97 2.38
N LEU A 124 1.05 14.86 1.38
CA LEU A 124 1.39 14.71 -0.04
C LEU A 124 1.47 16.05 -0.77
N ASP A 125 1.06 17.14 -0.11
CA ASP A 125 1.13 18.51 -0.62
C ASP A 125 1.25 19.52 0.52
N ALA A 126 1.67 20.75 0.18
CA ALA A 126 1.93 21.81 1.16
C ALA A 126 0.68 22.27 1.93
N ARG A 127 -0.52 22.19 1.32
CA ARG A 127 -1.77 22.61 1.97
C ARG A 127 -2.22 21.56 2.98
N GLY A 128 -2.12 20.28 2.62
CA GLY A 128 -2.28 19.15 3.53
C GLY A 128 -1.30 19.20 4.70
N PHE A 129 -0.02 19.51 4.45
CA PHE A 129 1.00 19.62 5.50
C PHE A 129 0.72 20.74 6.49
N ARG A 130 0.40 21.95 6.00
CA ARG A 130 0.04 23.07 6.86
C ARG A 130 -1.15 22.73 7.76
N ARG A 131 -2.14 22.03 7.21
CA ARG A 131 -3.30 21.61 7.96
C ARG A 131 -2.97 20.53 8.98
N CYS A 132 -2.14 19.55 8.64
CA CYS A 132 -1.62 18.58 9.60
C CYS A 132 -0.98 19.26 10.80
N GLN A 133 -0.06 20.21 10.56
CA GLN A 133 0.65 20.92 11.64
C GLN A 133 -0.28 21.70 12.58
N ALA A 134 -1.46 22.11 12.09
CA ALA A 134 -2.45 22.80 12.91
C ALA A 134 -3.22 21.88 13.86
N VAL A 135 -3.24 20.55 13.61
CA VAL A 135 -4.08 19.59 14.34
C VAL A 135 -3.30 18.43 14.97
N HIS A 136 -2.04 18.24 14.58
CA HIS A 136 -1.23 17.09 14.98
C HIS A 136 0.27 17.44 15.06
N PRO A 137 1.02 16.97 16.09
CA PRO A 137 2.44 17.33 16.27
C PRO A 137 3.43 16.62 15.34
N HIS A 138 3.07 15.46 14.78
CA HIS A 138 4.00 14.61 14.02
C HIS A 138 3.59 14.57 12.54
N CYS A 139 4.02 15.58 11.79
CA CYS A 139 3.74 15.73 10.36
C CYS A 139 5.02 15.60 9.55
N TYR A 140 4.93 14.97 8.37
CA TYR A 140 6.01 14.87 7.41
C TYR A 140 5.53 15.32 6.03
N LEU A 141 6.24 16.24 5.37
CA LEU A 141 5.93 16.65 4.00
C LEU A 141 6.69 15.75 3.03
N LEU A 142 5.96 14.91 2.31
CA LEU A 142 6.53 14.06 1.27
C LEU A 142 6.56 14.82 -0.05
N LEU A 143 7.74 15.29 -0.42
CA LEU A 143 7.97 15.98 -1.68
C LEU A 143 8.02 14.95 -2.81
N ASN A 144 7.02 14.95 -3.69
CA ASN A 144 7.17 14.24 -4.96
C ASN A 144 8.02 15.10 -5.90
N VAL A 145 9.28 14.71 -6.09
CA VAL A 145 10.24 15.45 -6.93
C VAL A 145 10.11 15.03 -8.40
N THR A 146 9.67 13.80 -8.67
CA THR A 146 9.66 13.20 -10.01
C THR A 146 8.39 13.52 -10.78
N SER A 147 7.26 13.77 -10.11
CA SER A 147 6.00 14.05 -10.77
C SER A 147 5.54 15.49 -10.51
N SER A 148 5.25 16.24 -11.57
CA SER A 148 4.54 17.53 -11.51
C SER A 148 3.05 17.36 -11.19
N VAL A 149 2.67 16.22 -10.61
CA VAL A 149 1.28 15.82 -10.42
C VAL A 149 0.72 16.59 -9.23
N ASP A 150 -0.31 17.39 -9.47
CA ASP A 150 -1.04 18.08 -8.42
C ASP A 150 -1.81 17.07 -7.56
N MET A 151 -1.27 16.70 -6.40
CA MET A 151 -1.89 15.74 -5.49
C MET A 151 -3.02 16.33 -4.63
N SER A 152 -3.41 17.60 -4.82
CA SER A 152 -4.39 18.29 -3.97
C SER A 152 -5.81 17.69 -3.97
N SER A 153 -6.18 17.03 -5.08
CA SER A 153 -7.49 16.42 -5.28
C SER A 153 -7.45 14.90 -5.21
N ALA A 154 -8.61 14.28 -4.99
CA ALA A 154 -8.72 12.83 -5.09
C ALA A 154 -8.48 12.38 -6.54
N LYS A 155 -7.55 11.44 -6.74
CA LYS A 155 -7.19 10.94 -8.07
C LYS A 155 -8.12 9.81 -8.53
N PRO A 156 -8.55 9.80 -9.82
CA PRO A 156 -9.31 8.69 -10.39
C PRO A 156 -8.54 7.38 -10.28
N PHE A 157 -9.22 6.30 -9.91
CA PHE A 157 -8.63 4.97 -9.80
C PHE A 157 -7.96 4.57 -11.13
N MET A 158 -6.74 4.01 -11.07
CA MET A 158 -5.92 3.59 -12.22
C MET A 158 -5.43 4.71 -13.16
N SER A 159 -5.65 5.98 -12.83
CA SER A 159 -4.97 7.08 -13.53
C SER A 159 -3.46 7.06 -13.26
N THR A 160 -2.65 7.62 -14.16
CA THR A 160 -1.20 7.78 -13.95
C THR A 160 -0.91 8.46 -12.61
N ASP A 161 -1.62 9.53 -12.29
CA ASP A 161 -1.54 10.25 -11.01
C ASP A 161 -1.81 9.34 -9.80
N TYR A 162 -2.77 8.41 -9.93
CA TYR A 162 -3.08 7.45 -8.87
C TYR A 162 -1.94 6.44 -8.69
N LEU A 163 -1.36 5.93 -9.78
CA LEU A 163 -0.23 5.00 -9.73
C LEU A 163 1.00 5.67 -9.11
N GLU A 164 1.31 6.91 -9.50
CA GLU A 164 2.38 7.72 -8.91
C GLU A 164 2.17 7.91 -7.39
N LEU A 165 0.94 8.17 -6.96
CA LEU A 165 0.61 8.28 -5.55
C LEU A 165 0.84 6.96 -4.80
N VAL A 166 0.39 5.83 -5.36
CA VAL A 166 0.59 4.51 -4.75
C VAL A 166 2.08 4.20 -4.67
N TRP A 167 2.86 4.48 -5.71
CA TRP A 167 4.30 4.22 -5.72
C TRP A 167 5.03 5.09 -4.71
N THR A 168 4.72 6.39 -4.67
CA THR A 168 5.26 7.31 -3.67
C THR A 168 5.02 6.81 -2.24
N LYS A 169 3.83 6.28 -1.97
CA LYS A 169 3.50 5.67 -0.68
C LYS A 169 4.33 4.40 -0.40
N LEU A 170 4.46 3.50 -1.38
CA LEU A 170 5.22 2.26 -1.21
C LEU A 170 6.72 2.55 -0.98
N VAL A 171 7.32 3.46 -1.74
CA VAL A 171 8.73 3.85 -1.56
C VAL A 171 8.95 4.49 -0.19
N PHE A 172 8.01 5.32 0.28
CA PHE A 172 8.07 5.87 1.65
C PHE A 172 8.03 4.77 2.70
N GLN A 173 7.12 3.81 2.56
CA GLN A 173 6.99 2.66 3.46
C GLN A 173 8.24 1.78 3.46
N GLN A 174 8.79 1.48 2.29
CA GLN A 174 10.07 0.79 2.15
C GLN A 174 11.19 1.54 2.88
N ARG A 175 11.26 2.87 2.72
CA ARG A 175 12.29 3.67 3.38
C ARG A 175 12.22 3.58 4.90
N VAL A 176 11.01 3.51 5.48
CA VAL A 176 10.81 3.31 6.92
C VAL A 176 11.39 1.96 7.37
N LEU A 177 11.19 0.89 6.60
CA LEU A 177 11.77 -0.45 6.89
C LEU A 177 13.29 -0.44 6.77
N GLU A 178 13.83 0.20 5.73
CA GLU A 178 15.29 0.35 5.53
C GLU A 178 15.93 1.06 6.74
N LEU A 179 15.28 2.09 7.27
CA LEU A 179 15.71 2.82 8.46
C LEU A 179 15.57 2.02 9.77
N GLY A 180 14.98 0.82 9.74
CA GLY A 180 14.94 -0.07 10.91
C GLY A 180 13.67 0.01 11.76
N TYR A 181 12.57 0.49 11.19
CA TYR A 181 11.29 0.66 11.87
C TYR A 181 10.22 -0.23 11.26
N ASN A 182 9.31 -0.72 12.10
CA ASN A 182 8.07 -1.34 11.67
C ASN A 182 7.03 -0.25 11.42
N PHE A 183 5.99 -0.54 10.62
CA PHE A 183 4.89 0.41 10.50
C PHE A 183 3.52 -0.25 10.45
N LEU A 184 2.58 0.43 11.09
CA LEU A 184 1.15 0.24 10.88
C LEU A 184 0.69 1.32 9.93
N PHE A 185 -0.04 1.00 8.87
CA PHE A 185 -0.59 2.03 8.00
C PHE A 185 -2.06 1.86 7.72
N THR A 186 -2.75 2.97 7.49
CA THR A 186 -4.10 2.93 6.96
C THR A 186 -4.07 2.76 5.44
N ALA A 187 -4.53 1.59 4.99
CA ALA A 187 -4.83 1.35 3.59
C ALA A 187 -6.30 1.72 3.33
N ARG A 188 -6.54 2.54 2.30
CA ARG A 188 -7.90 2.71 1.77
C ARG A 188 -8.17 1.56 0.80
N HIS A 189 -9.03 0.61 1.16
CA HIS A 189 -9.59 -0.29 0.16
C HIS A 189 -10.73 0.43 -0.55
N LEU A 190 -10.47 1.00 -1.73
CA LEU A 190 -11.53 1.49 -2.63
C LEU A 190 -12.17 0.27 -3.31
N SER A 191 -12.92 -0.52 -2.55
CA SER A 191 -13.99 -1.33 -3.16
C SER A 191 -15.10 -0.37 -3.60
N LEU A 192 -15.69 -0.63 -4.76
CA LEU A 192 -16.68 0.20 -5.48
C LEU A 192 -18.03 0.41 -4.76
N SER A 193 -18.09 0.29 -3.44
CA SER A 193 -19.28 0.62 -2.66
C SER A 193 -18.88 1.50 -1.48
N SER A 194 -19.58 2.61 -1.33
CA SER A 194 -19.31 3.81 -0.53
C SER A 194 -19.13 3.62 0.99
N TYR A 195 -18.37 2.63 1.44
CA TYR A 195 -18.03 2.38 2.85
C TYR A 195 -16.53 2.55 3.05
N HIS A 196 -16.14 3.70 3.60
CA HIS A 196 -14.77 4.00 4.00
C HIS A 196 -14.36 3.18 5.22
N ALA A 197 -14.05 1.90 5.04
CA ALA A 197 -13.27 1.16 6.04
C ALA A 197 -11.78 1.48 5.78
N SER A 198 -11.16 2.23 6.69
CA SER A 198 -9.69 2.31 6.74
C SER A 198 -9.20 1.06 7.45
N GLN A 199 -8.46 0.19 6.76
CA GLN A 199 -7.86 -0.99 7.37
C GLN A 199 -6.44 -0.66 7.81
N LEU A 200 -6.10 -0.96 9.07
CA LEU A 200 -4.72 -0.95 9.53
C LEU A 200 -4.02 -2.21 9.00
N VAL A 201 -2.92 -2.02 8.28
CA VAL A 201 -2.06 -3.10 7.78
C VAL A 201 -0.72 -2.94 8.48
N LEU A 202 -0.23 -4.04 9.08
CA LEU A 202 1.06 -4.11 9.74
C LEU A 202 2.10 -4.65 8.76
N ASP A 203 3.20 -3.94 8.63
CA ASP A 203 4.40 -4.39 7.94
C ASP A 203 5.57 -4.39 8.94
N LYS A 204 6.32 -5.49 8.97
CA LYS A 204 7.31 -5.77 10.01
C LYS A 204 8.68 -5.98 9.36
N LYS A 205 9.70 -5.40 9.98
CA LYS A 205 11.10 -5.74 9.75
C LYS A 205 11.43 -7.02 10.53
N ASP A 206 11.84 -8.04 9.81
CA ASP A 206 12.34 -9.31 10.36
C ASP A 206 13.68 -9.14 11.11
#